data_AF-A0A7P0T805-F1
#
_entry.id   AF-A0A7P0T805-F1
#
_cell.length_a   1.000
_cell.length_b   1.000
_cell.length_c   1.000
_cell.angle_alpha   90.00
_cell.angle_beta   90.00
_cell.angle_gamma   90.00
#
_symmetry.space_group_name_H-M   'P 1'
#
loop_
_entity.id
_entity.type
_entity.pdbx_description
1 polymer ?
#
loop_
_entity_poly.entity_id
_entity_poly.type
_entity_poly.pdbx_seq_one_letter_code
_entity_poly.pdbx_strand_id
1 'polypeptide(L)'
;VKEITRDIKQLDHAKRHLTTSITTLNHLHMLAGGVDSLEAMTRRRQYGEVANLLQGVMNVLEHFHKYMGIPQIRQLSERVKAAQTELGQQILADFEEAFPSQGTKRPGGPSNVLRDACLVANILDPRIKQEIIKKFIKQHLSEYLVLFQENQDVAWLDKIDRRYAWIKRQLVDYEEKYGRMFPREWCMAERIAVEFCHVTRAELAKIMRTRAKEIEVKLLLFAIQRTTNFEGFLAKRFSGCTLTDGTLWLTPV
;
A
#
# COMPACT_ATOMS: atom_id res chain seq x y z
N VAL A 1 24.46 -14.64 -58.06
CA VAL A 1 23.29 -14.72 -57.13
C VAL A 1 23.72 -15.09 -55.71
N LYS A 2 24.44 -16.21 -55.47
CA LYS A 2 24.90 -16.60 -54.11
C LYS A 2 25.80 -15.56 -53.41
N GLU A 3 26.69 -14.88 -54.12
CA GLU A 3 27.53 -13.82 -53.54
C GLU A 3 26.75 -12.56 -53.18
N ILE A 4 25.86 -12.09 -54.06
CA ILE A 4 24.97 -10.95 -53.79
C ILE A 4 24.13 -11.20 -52.54
N THR A 5 23.61 -12.42 -52.35
CA THR A 5 22.87 -12.78 -51.13
C THR A 5 23.75 -12.90 -49.88
N ARG A 6 25.06 -13.15 -50.02
CA ARG A 6 26.01 -13.18 -48.89
C ARG A 6 26.31 -11.76 -48.42
N ASP A 7 26.52 -10.85 -49.35
CA ASP A 7 26.89 -9.46 -49.05
C ASP A 7 25.69 -8.70 -48.45
N ILE A 8 24.46 -8.97 -48.92
CA ILE A 8 23.22 -8.47 -48.30
C ILE A 8 23.09 -8.97 -46.85
N LYS A 9 23.37 -10.26 -46.59
CA LYS A 9 23.33 -10.79 -45.21
C LYS A 9 24.38 -10.13 -44.32
N GLN A 10 25.59 -9.91 -44.81
CA GLN A 10 26.64 -9.21 -44.05
C GLN A 10 26.23 -7.77 -43.71
N LEU A 11 25.63 -7.06 -44.67
CA LEU A 11 25.12 -5.70 -44.44
C LEU A 11 23.98 -5.70 -43.41
N ASP A 12 23.07 -6.66 -43.46
CA ASP A 12 21.99 -6.81 -42.48
C ASP A 12 22.52 -7.13 -41.08
N HIS A 13 23.53 -8.00 -40.97
CA HIS A 13 24.22 -8.25 -39.71
C HIS A 13 24.86 -6.98 -39.17
N ALA A 14 25.63 -6.25 -39.99
CA ALA A 14 26.27 -5.01 -39.59
C ALA A 14 25.25 -3.96 -39.13
N LYS A 15 24.16 -3.77 -39.90
CA LYS A 15 23.06 -2.87 -39.54
C LYS A 15 22.43 -3.27 -38.20
N ARG A 16 22.11 -4.55 -38.00
CA ARG A 16 21.52 -5.04 -36.75
C ARG A 16 22.45 -4.85 -35.56
N HIS A 17 23.74 -5.11 -35.72
CA HIS A 17 24.74 -4.89 -34.67
C HIS A 17 24.85 -3.40 -34.33
N LEU A 18 24.93 -2.52 -35.32
CA LEU A 18 24.99 -1.07 -35.09
C LEU A 18 23.74 -0.55 -34.40
N THR A 19 22.54 -0.93 -34.87
CA THR A 19 21.28 -0.55 -34.21
C THR A 19 21.25 -1.02 -32.76
N THR A 20 21.66 -2.27 -32.50
CA THR A 20 21.71 -2.83 -31.14
C THR A 20 22.68 -2.05 -30.25
N SER A 21 23.87 -1.72 -30.75
CA SER A 21 24.87 -0.95 -30.00
C SER A 21 24.39 0.46 -29.71
N ILE A 22 23.80 1.16 -30.69
CA ILE A 22 23.26 2.52 -30.50
C ILE A 22 22.14 2.51 -29.47
N THR A 23 21.18 1.59 -29.56
CA THR A 23 20.09 1.47 -28.57
C THR A 23 20.62 1.15 -27.19
N THR A 24 21.59 0.24 -27.07
CA THR A 24 22.18 -0.12 -25.77
C THR A 24 22.92 1.06 -25.15
N LEU A 25 23.67 1.83 -25.95
CA LEU A 25 24.40 3.00 -25.46
C LEU A 25 23.45 4.13 -25.05
N ASN A 26 22.38 4.37 -25.81
CA ASN A 26 21.33 5.32 -25.45
C ASN A 26 20.65 4.92 -24.13
N HIS A 27 20.30 3.64 -23.95
CA HIS A 27 19.73 3.15 -22.71
C HIS A 27 20.71 3.26 -21.53
N LEU A 28 22.01 3.05 -21.75
CA LEU A 28 23.03 3.22 -20.71
C LEU A 28 23.15 4.69 -20.30
N HIS A 29 23.11 5.61 -21.26
CA HIS A 29 23.09 7.05 -21.00
C HIS A 29 21.83 7.46 -20.22
N MET A 30 20.66 6.96 -20.63
CA MET A 30 19.40 7.17 -19.90
C MET A 30 19.46 6.61 -18.48
N LEU A 31 20.05 5.42 -18.29
CA LEU A 31 20.20 4.82 -16.98
C LEU A 31 21.10 5.69 -16.09
N ALA A 32 22.32 6.02 -16.56
CA ALA A 32 23.27 6.81 -15.79
C ALA A 32 22.71 8.18 -15.39
N GLY A 33 22.18 8.96 -16.35
CA GLY A 33 21.57 10.25 -16.04
C GLY A 33 20.27 10.15 -15.23
N GLY A 34 19.53 9.05 -15.40
CA GLY A 34 18.33 8.74 -14.64
C GLY A 34 18.62 8.47 -13.16
N VAL A 35 19.69 7.72 -12.85
CA VAL A 35 20.12 7.49 -11.46
C VAL A 35 20.51 8.80 -10.78
N ASP A 36 21.32 9.63 -11.46
CA ASP A 36 21.76 10.92 -10.89
C ASP A 36 20.56 11.85 -10.63
N SER A 37 19.60 11.89 -11.56
CA SER A 37 18.36 12.67 -11.40
C SER A 37 17.47 12.12 -10.29
N LEU A 38 17.37 10.79 -10.16
CA LEU A 38 16.58 10.12 -9.12
C LEU A 38 17.11 10.44 -7.73
N GLU A 39 18.43 10.37 -7.53
CA GLU A 39 19.08 10.74 -6.27
C GLU A 39 18.84 12.22 -5.92
N ALA A 40 18.91 13.13 -6.91
CA ALA A 40 18.65 14.55 -6.70
C ALA A 40 17.18 14.85 -6.34
N MET A 41 16.22 14.23 -7.03
CA MET A 41 14.79 14.42 -6.78
C MET A 41 14.34 13.79 -5.45
N THR A 42 14.95 12.66 -5.05
CA THR A 42 14.71 12.01 -3.76
C THR A 42 14.97 12.98 -2.61
N ARG A 43 16.11 13.68 -2.63
CA ARG A 43 16.48 14.70 -1.64
C ARG A 43 15.50 15.88 -1.56
N ARG A 44 14.86 16.22 -2.69
CA ARG A 44 13.87 17.31 -2.78
C ARG A 44 12.44 16.88 -2.47
N ARG A 45 12.20 15.58 -2.24
CA ARG A 45 10.88 15.00 -1.93
C ARG A 45 9.83 15.21 -3.04
N GLN A 46 10.25 15.26 -4.30
CA GLN A 46 9.36 15.43 -5.45
C GLN A 46 8.76 14.09 -5.91
N TYR A 47 7.96 13.45 -5.06
CA TYR A 47 7.48 12.07 -5.29
C TYR A 47 6.76 11.85 -6.63
N GLY A 48 6.00 12.84 -7.11
CA GLY A 48 5.26 12.73 -8.38
C GLY A 48 6.18 12.57 -9.60
N GLU A 49 7.28 13.33 -9.64
CA GLU A 49 8.29 13.20 -10.70
C GLU A 49 9.15 11.95 -10.51
N VAL A 50 9.49 11.64 -9.25
CA VAL A 50 10.24 10.43 -8.88
C VAL A 50 9.53 9.17 -9.35
N ALA A 51 8.20 9.07 -9.24
CA ALA A 51 7.46 7.89 -9.68
C ALA A 51 7.68 7.61 -11.17
N ASN A 52 7.52 8.61 -12.02
CA ASN A 52 7.69 8.45 -13.47
C ASN A 52 9.15 8.11 -13.83
N LEU A 53 10.11 8.80 -13.21
CA LEU A 53 11.53 8.56 -13.46
C LEU A 53 11.97 7.17 -12.98
N LEU A 54 11.57 6.78 -11.77
CA LEU A 54 11.89 5.47 -11.19
C LEU A 54 11.34 4.34 -12.06
N GLN A 55 10.10 4.45 -12.54
CA GLN A 55 9.52 3.45 -13.44
C GLN A 55 10.34 3.33 -14.73
N GLY A 56 10.72 4.46 -15.34
CA GLY A 56 11.57 4.47 -16.53
C GLY A 56 12.94 3.84 -16.30
N VAL A 57 13.60 4.19 -15.19
CA VAL A 57 14.90 3.64 -14.78
C VAL A 57 14.80 2.12 -14.54
N MET A 58 13.75 1.65 -13.87
CA MET A 58 13.52 0.22 -13.63
C MET A 58 13.31 -0.55 -14.93
N ASN A 59 12.50 -0.02 -15.84
CA ASN A 59 12.27 -0.63 -17.15
C ASN A 59 13.58 -0.74 -17.94
N VAL A 60 14.41 0.32 -17.94
CA VAL A 60 15.72 0.28 -18.61
C VAL A 60 16.65 -0.73 -17.93
N LEU A 61 16.69 -0.76 -16.60
CA LEU A 61 17.54 -1.66 -15.83
C LEU A 61 17.24 -3.14 -16.11
N GLU A 62 15.98 -3.49 -16.34
CA GLU A 62 15.56 -4.84 -16.73
C GLU A 62 16.24 -5.32 -18.02
N HIS A 63 16.38 -4.43 -19.02
CA HIS A 63 17.10 -4.73 -20.27
C HIS A 63 18.60 -4.96 -20.05
N PHE A 64 19.15 -4.45 -18.94
CA PHE A 64 20.56 -4.56 -18.57
C PHE A 64 20.89 -5.77 -17.69
N HIS A 65 19.90 -6.58 -17.31
CA HIS A 65 20.13 -7.72 -16.41
C HIS A 65 21.18 -8.71 -16.93
N LYS A 66 21.22 -8.95 -18.26
CA LYS A 66 22.22 -9.79 -18.92
C LYS A 66 23.65 -9.20 -18.94
N TYR A 67 23.80 -7.92 -18.62
CA TYR A 67 25.08 -7.21 -18.60
C TYR A 67 25.60 -6.95 -17.17
N MET A 68 24.98 -7.56 -16.15
CA MET A 68 25.37 -7.42 -14.73
C MET A 68 26.77 -7.96 -14.40
N GLY A 69 27.41 -8.65 -15.34
CA GLY A 69 28.83 -9.00 -15.26
C GLY A 69 29.77 -7.78 -15.38
N ILE A 70 29.29 -6.69 -16.01
CA ILE A 70 30.05 -5.45 -16.18
C ILE A 70 29.99 -4.64 -14.87
N PRO A 71 31.13 -4.34 -14.22
CA PRO A 71 31.16 -3.68 -12.92
C PRO A 71 30.40 -2.34 -12.87
N GLN A 72 30.50 -1.54 -13.93
CA GLN A 72 29.89 -0.21 -14.01
C GLN A 72 28.34 -0.29 -14.04
N ILE A 73 27.80 -1.28 -14.75
CA ILE A 73 26.34 -1.51 -14.81
C ILE A 73 25.84 -2.02 -13.47
N ARG A 74 26.61 -2.91 -12.82
CA ARG A 74 26.30 -3.38 -11.47
C ARG A 74 26.27 -2.22 -10.48
N GLN A 75 27.25 -1.32 -10.51
CA GLN A 75 27.29 -0.14 -9.66
C GLN A 75 26.07 0.76 -9.86
N LEU A 76 25.65 0.99 -11.11
CA LEU A 76 24.40 1.74 -11.39
C LEU A 76 23.18 1.02 -10.80
N SER A 77 23.08 -0.30 -10.95
CA SER A 77 21.99 -1.09 -10.35
C SER A 77 21.96 -0.99 -8.82
N GLU A 78 23.12 -1.01 -8.17
CA GLU A 78 23.25 -0.89 -6.72
C GLU A 78 22.81 0.49 -6.24
N ARG A 79 23.17 1.55 -6.97
CA ARG A 79 22.70 2.92 -6.69
C ARG A 79 21.18 3.06 -6.83
N VAL A 80 20.57 2.48 -7.87
CA VAL A 80 19.11 2.45 -8.00
C VAL A 80 18.47 1.76 -6.79
N LYS A 81 19.01 0.62 -6.36
CA LYS A 81 18.50 -0.13 -5.21
C LYS A 81 18.65 0.66 -3.90
N ALA A 82 19.76 1.39 -3.73
CA ALA A 82 19.95 2.28 -2.59
C ALA A 82 18.90 3.41 -2.59
N ALA A 83 18.68 4.06 -3.73
CA ALA A 83 17.65 5.09 -3.88
C ALA A 83 16.23 4.55 -3.60
N GLN A 84 15.89 3.34 -4.07
CA GLN A 84 14.62 2.68 -3.75
C GLN A 84 14.45 2.47 -2.24
N THR A 85 15.51 2.06 -1.55
CA THR A 85 15.51 1.83 -0.10
C THR A 85 15.33 3.14 0.65
N GLU A 86 16.06 4.19 0.26
CA GLU A 86 15.95 5.54 0.83
C GLU A 86 14.54 6.10 0.63
N LEU A 87 14.00 6.01 -0.60
CA LEU A 87 12.62 6.43 -0.90
C LEU A 87 11.60 5.69 -0.05
N GLY A 88 11.73 4.37 0.10
CA GLY A 88 10.84 3.58 0.95
C GLY A 88 10.86 4.04 2.41
N GLN A 89 12.06 4.25 2.97
CA GLN A 89 12.21 4.76 4.34
C GLN A 89 11.64 6.17 4.50
N GLN A 90 11.92 7.05 3.54
CA GLN A 90 11.44 8.42 3.54
C GLN A 90 9.91 8.50 3.47
N ILE A 91 9.29 7.73 2.58
CA ILE A 91 7.83 7.66 2.46
C ILE A 91 7.22 7.14 3.77
N LEU A 92 7.77 6.07 4.35
CA LEU A 92 7.26 5.54 5.62
C LEU A 92 7.39 6.55 6.77
N ALA A 93 8.46 7.34 6.82
CA ALA A 93 8.63 8.40 7.79
C ALA A 93 7.60 9.53 7.60
N ASP A 94 7.34 9.92 6.35
CA ASP A 94 6.37 10.97 6.03
C ASP A 94 4.94 10.57 6.40
N PHE A 95 4.60 9.30 6.19
CA PHE A 95 3.32 8.75 6.65
C PHE A 95 3.23 8.71 8.18
N GLU A 96 4.30 8.36 8.90
CA GLU A 96 4.30 8.39 10.37
C GLU A 96 4.18 9.81 10.92
N GLU A 97 4.79 10.79 10.26
CA GLU A 97 4.67 12.20 10.66
C GLU A 97 3.26 12.75 10.41
N ALA A 98 2.67 12.43 9.25
CA ALA A 98 1.31 12.85 8.92
C ALA A 98 0.25 12.15 9.77
N PHE A 99 0.53 10.90 10.15
CA PHE A 99 -0.34 10.00 10.88
C PHE A 99 0.43 9.44 12.08
N PRO A 100 0.55 10.22 13.18
CA PRO A 100 1.27 9.79 14.37
C PRO A 100 0.44 8.80 15.18
N SER A 101 1.09 7.72 15.63
CA SER A 101 0.48 6.67 16.44
C SER A 101 0.03 7.12 17.84
N GLN A 102 0.54 8.24 18.36
CA GLN A 102 0.23 8.78 19.68
C GLN A 102 -0.04 10.29 19.60
N GLY A 103 -1.01 10.77 20.38
CA GLY A 103 -1.54 12.14 20.37
C GLY A 103 -0.59 13.25 20.83
N THR A 104 0.72 13.08 20.66
CA THR A 104 1.74 14.09 20.96
C THR A 104 1.81 15.17 19.87
N LYS A 105 1.30 14.91 18.66
CA LYS A 105 1.18 15.90 17.57
C LYS A 105 -0.19 15.80 16.89
N ARG A 106 -0.71 16.94 16.42
CA ARG A 106 -1.91 16.94 15.56
C ARG A 106 -1.57 16.25 14.23
N PRO A 107 -2.42 15.35 13.71
CA PRO A 107 -2.20 14.75 12.41
C PRO A 107 -2.08 15.83 11.34
N GLY A 108 -1.09 15.71 10.45
CA GLY A 108 -0.92 16.61 9.31
C GLY A 108 -2.07 16.48 8.30
N GLY A 109 -2.77 15.34 8.32
CA GLY A 109 -3.91 15.08 7.46
C GLY A 109 -3.52 14.73 6.02
N PRO A 110 -4.49 14.69 5.09
CA PRO A 110 -4.23 14.36 3.70
C PRO A 110 -3.38 15.44 3.02
N SER A 111 -2.41 15.03 2.20
CA SER A 111 -1.58 15.96 1.43
C SER A 111 -1.30 15.46 0.02
N ASN A 112 -1.07 16.39 -0.90
CA ASN A 112 -0.66 16.04 -2.27
C ASN A 112 0.68 15.30 -2.29
N VAL A 113 1.58 15.61 -1.36
CA VAL A 113 2.87 14.94 -1.22
C VAL A 113 2.68 13.47 -0.88
N LEU A 114 1.78 13.12 0.05
CA LEU A 114 1.49 11.74 0.42
C LEU A 114 0.74 10.97 -0.68
N ARG A 115 -0.13 11.66 -1.42
CA ARG A 115 -0.76 11.08 -2.61
C ARG A 115 0.29 10.70 -3.64
N ASP A 116 1.21 11.60 -3.94
CA ASP A 116 2.27 11.35 -4.90
C ASP A 116 3.27 10.28 -4.37
N ALA A 117 3.49 10.23 -3.05
CA ALA A 117 4.25 9.15 -2.41
C ALA A 117 3.60 7.76 -2.60
N CYS A 118 2.26 7.67 -2.64
CA CYS A 118 1.59 6.41 -2.96
C CYS A 118 1.91 5.92 -4.38
N LEU A 119 2.12 6.82 -5.34
CA LEU A 119 2.53 6.45 -6.69
C LEU A 119 3.91 5.80 -6.70
N VAL A 120 4.86 6.36 -5.92
CA VAL A 120 6.19 5.77 -5.75
C VAL A 120 6.09 4.43 -5.02
N ALA A 121 5.28 4.33 -3.97
CA ALA A 121 5.09 3.10 -3.21
C ALA A 121 4.50 1.94 -4.03
N ASN A 122 3.72 2.22 -5.08
CA ASN A 122 3.24 1.22 -6.02
C ASN A 122 4.36 0.62 -6.91
N ILE A 123 5.46 1.34 -7.09
CA ILE A 123 6.62 0.94 -7.92
C ILE A 123 7.69 0.25 -7.08
N LEU A 124 7.82 0.64 -5.82
CA LEU A 124 8.74 0.04 -4.85
C LEU A 124 8.32 -1.39 -4.44
N ASP A 125 9.11 -1.98 -3.54
CA ASP A 125 8.78 -3.27 -2.93
C ASP A 125 7.36 -3.22 -2.31
N PRO A 126 6.48 -4.21 -2.59
CA PRO A 126 5.13 -4.27 -2.05
C PRO A 126 5.03 -4.14 -0.52
N ARG A 127 6.10 -4.47 0.21
CA ARG A 127 6.20 -4.29 1.66
C ARG A 127 5.98 -2.84 2.09
N ILE A 128 6.45 -1.86 1.31
CA ILE A 128 6.27 -0.44 1.63
C ILE A 128 4.78 -0.08 1.63
N LYS A 129 4.07 -0.44 0.56
CA LYS A 129 2.62 -0.28 0.46
C LYS A 129 1.90 -0.98 1.63
N GLN A 130 2.27 -2.23 1.93
CA GLN A 130 1.65 -2.99 3.02
C GLN A 130 1.83 -2.32 4.39
N GLU A 131 3.02 -1.79 4.67
CA GLU A 131 3.30 -1.09 5.93
C GLU A 131 2.52 0.23 6.04
N ILE A 132 2.39 1.00 4.94
CA ILE A 132 1.56 2.21 4.91
C ILE A 132 0.10 1.86 5.23
N ILE A 133 -0.46 0.87 4.53
CA ILE A 133 -1.85 0.42 4.71
C ILE A 133 -2.06 0.00 6.17
N LYS A 134 -1.18 -0.86 6.70
CA LYS A 134 -1.26 -1.39 8.06
C LYS A 134 -1.23 -0.29 9.12
N LYS A 135 -0.26 0.64 9.02
CA LYS A 135 -0.15 1.75 9.97
C LYS A 135 -1.38 2.66 9.92
N PHE A 136 -1.82 3.01 8.71
CA PHE A 136 -2.99 3.86 8.52
C PHE A 136 -4.25 3.25 9.15
N ILE A 137 -4.53 1.96 8.87
CA ILE A 137 -5.71 1.28 9.42
C ILE A 137 -5.61 1.19 10.95
N LYS A 138 -4.44 0.82 11.49
CA LYS A 138 -4.23 0.73 12.95
C LYS A 138 -4.51 2.06 13.63
N GLN A 139 -4.04 3.16 13.06
CA GLN A 139 -4.32 4.48 13.59
C GLN A 139 -5.80 4.85 13.46
N HIS A 140 -6.41 4.58 12.31
CA HIS A 140 -7.82 4.90 12.08
C HIS A 140 -8.77 4.16 13.03
N LEU A 141 -8.39 2.95 13.46
CA LEU A 141 -9.14 2.15 14.44
C LEU A 141 -8.69 2.35 15.89
N SER A 142 -7.73 3.24 16.17
CA SER A 142 -7.22 3.45 17.53
C SER A 142 -8.30 3.99 18.48
N GLU A 143 -9.15 4.93 18.02
CA GLU A 143 -10.27 5.46 18.78
C GLU A 143 -11.30 4.36 19.10
N TYR A 144 -11.58 3.47 18.13
CA TYR A 144 -12.48 2.34 18.33
C TYR A 144 -12.01 1.42 19.46
N LEU A 145 -10.72 1.12 19.48
CA LEU A 145 -10.08 0.30 20.51
C LEU A 145 -10.15 0.91 21.90
N VAL A 146 -10.35 2.22 22.03
CA VAL A 146 -10.54 2.90 23.33
C VAL A 146 -12.02 2.96 23.70
N LEU A 147 -12.88 3.35 22.76
CA LEU A 147 -14.32 3.53 23.01
C LEU A 147 -15.03 2.23 23.38
N PHE A 148 -14.56 1.09 22.86
CA PHE A 148 -15.24 -0.20 23.02
C PHE A 148 -14.39 -1.25 23.76
N GLN A 149 -13.50 -0.81 24.64
CA GLN A 149 -12.78 -1.68 25.58
C GLN A 149 -13.75 -2.44 26.49
N GLU A 150 -13.31 -3.58 26.99
CA GLU A 150 -14.11 -4.48 27.85
C GLU A 150 -14.71 -3.79 29.08
N ASN A 151 -14.03 -2.80 29.65
CA ASN A 151 -14.50 -2.04 30.82
C ASN A 151 -15.51 -0.94 30.48
N GLN A 152 -15.84 -0.71 29.21
CA GLN A 152 -16.78 0.31 28.78
C GLN A 152 -18.20 -0.26 28.66
N ASP A 153 -19.19 0.40 29.27
CA ASP A 153 -20.59 -0.01 29.20
C ASP A 153 -21.14 -0.05 27.76
N VAL A 154 -20.51 0.67 26.83
CA VAL A 154 -20.91 0.71 25.42
C VAL A 154 -20.36 -0.48 24.61
N ALA A 155 -19.46 -1.27 25.20
CA ALA A 155 -18.82 -2.41 24.55
C ALA A 155 -19.68 -3.67 24.55
N TRP A 156 -20.69 -3.75 25.42
CA TRP A 156 -21.53 -4.93 25.58
C TRP A 156 -22.51 -5.14 24.41
N LEU A 157 -22.98 -6.38 24.28
CA LEU A 157 -23.81 -6.85 23.17
C LEU A 157 -25.15 -6.10 23.03
N ASP A 158 -25.69 -5.57 24.13
CA ASP A 158 -26.94 -4.80 24.15
C ASP A 158 -26.82 -3.51 23.33
N LYS A 159 -25.60 -3.02 23.11
CA LYS A 159 -25.28 -1.82 22.36
C LYS A 159 -24.46 -2.10 21.10
N ILE A 160 -24.51 -3.33 20.56
CA ILE A 160 -23.74 -3.71 19.36
C ILE A 160 -23.97 -2.78 18.16
N ASP A 161 -25.17 -2.20 18.05
CA ASP A 161 -25.52 -1.18 17.04
C ASP A 161 -24.57 0.03 17.05
N ARG A 162 -24.02 0.39 18.22
CA ARG A 162 -23.07 1.52 18.35
C ARG A 162 -21.77 1.22 17.63
N ARG A 163 -21.28 -0.02 17.64
CA ARG A 163 -20.07 -0.42 16.89
C ARG A 163 -20.30 -0.26 15.38
N TYR A 164 -21.45 -0.71 14.89
CA TYR A 164 -21.82 -0.61 13.48
C TYR A 164 -22.10 0.83 13.02
N ALA A 165 -22.74 1.64 13.86
CA ALA A 165 -22.94 3.06 13.59
C ALA A 165 -21.61 3.83 13.60
N TRP A 166 -20.67 3.45 14.47
CA TRP A 166 -19.33 4.03 14.51
C TRP A 166 -18.58 3.78 13.20
N ILE A 167 -18.45 2.53 12.77
CA ILE A 167 -17.69 2.22 11.54
C ILE A 167 -18.34 2.83 10.29
N LYS A 168 -19.68 2.87 10.21
CA LYS A 168 -20.37 3.54 9.09
C LYS A 168 -20.00 5.02 9.00
N ARG A 169 -19.95 5.74 10.13
CA ARG A 169 -19.52 7.14 10.16
C ARG A 169 -18.05 7.29 9.78
N GLN A 170 -17.20 6.41 10.28
CA GLN A 170 -15.76 6.44 9.97
C GLN A 170 -15.48 6.17 8.49
N LEU A 171 -16.21 5.26 7.86
CA LEU A 171 -16.08 5.02 6.42
C LEU A 171 -16.51 6.23 5.60
N VAL A 172 -17.54 6.98 6.02
CA VAL A 172 -17.93 8.24 5.36
C VAL A 172 -16.84 9.30 5.54
N ASP A 173 -16.37 9.50 6.77
CA ASP A 173 -15.31 10.46 7.09
C ASP A 173 -13.99 10.14 6.35
N TYR A 174 -13.69 8.85 6.20
CA TYR A 174 -12.57 8.38 5.40
C TYR A 174 -12.70 8.77 3.91
N GLU A 175 -13.86 8.49 3.30
CA GLU A 175 -14.08 8.81 1.87
C GLU A 175 -13.99 10.32 1.61
N GLU A 176 -14.55 11.13 2.52
CA GLU A 176 -14.51 12.59 2.41
C GLU A 176 -13.10 13.16 2.55
N LYS A 177 -12.32 12.67 3.51
CA LYS A 177 -10.98 13.22 3.83
C LYS A 177 -9.86 12.61 2.99
N TYR A 178 -9.88 11.29 2.80
CA TYR A 178 -8.75 10.52 2.28
C TYR A 178 -9.04 9.81 0.95
N GLY A 179 -10.29 9.81 0.46
CA GLY A 179 -10.69 9.09 -0.76
C GLY A 179 -9.93 9.49 -2.02
N ARG A 180 -9.32 10.69 -2.05
CA ARG A 180 -8.47 11.17 -3.17
C ARG A 180 -6.96 11.02 -2.93
N MET A 181 -6.56 10.65 -1.71
CA MET A 181 -5.15 10.53 -1.34
C MET A 181 -4.62 9.14 -1.67
N PHE A 182 -5.36 8.09 -1.34
CA PHE A 182 -4.95 6.72 -1.64
C PHE A 182 -5.42 6.28 -3.04
N PRO A 183 -4.61 5.51 -3.76
CA PRO A 183 -5.04 4.89 -5.00
C PRO A 183 -6.23 3.94 -4.79
N ARG A 184 -7.17 3.90 -5.73
CA ARG A 184 -8.44 3.14 -5.59
C ARG A 184 -8.20 1.65 -5.46
N GLU A 185 -7.18 1.15 -6.14
CA GLU A 185 -6.75 -0.24 -6.13
C GLU A 185 -6.15 -0.70 -4.78
N TRP A 186 -5.92 0.23 -3.83
CA TRP A 186 -5.53 -0.14 -2.47
C TRP A 186 -6.74 -0.61 -1.65
N CYS A 187 -7.96 -0.30 -2.10
CA CYS A 187 -9.22 -0.72 -1.47
C CYS A 187 -9.30 -0.39 0.03
N MET A 188 -8.76 0.78 0.42
CA MET A 188 -8.59 1.17 1.82
C MET A 188 -9.87 1.13 2.66
N ALA A 189 -11.01 1.61 2.12
CA ALA A 189 -12.29 1.57 2.83
C ALA A 189 -12.73 0.12 3.14
N GLU A 190 -12.49 -0.81 2.21
CA GLU A 190 -12.78 -2.23 2.42
C GLU A 190 -11.83 -2.81 3.47
N ARG A 191 -10.52 -2.52 3.39
CA ARG A 191 -9.53 -2.98 4.38
C ARG A 191 -9.82 -2.48 5.79
N ILE A 192 -10.25 -1.22 5.94
CA ILE A 192 -10.68 -0.66 7.24
C ILE A 192 -11.88 -1.45 7.79
N ALA A 193 -12.87 -1.76 6.94
CA ALA A 193 -14.05 -2.52 7.35
C ALA A 193 -13.71 -3.96 7.74
N VAL A 194 -12.81 -4.61 7.00
CA VAL A 194 -12.34 -5.97 7.32
C VAL A 194 -11.59 -6.01 8.64
N GLU A 195 -10.63 -5.10 8.85
CA GLU A 195 -9.89 -5.03 10.11
C GLU A 195 -10.81 -4.71 11.29
N PHE A 196 -11.76 -3.80 11.11
CA PHE A 196 -12.82 -3.54 12.10
C PHE A 196 -13.58 -4.82 12.46
N CYS A 197 -13.95 -5.64 11.47
CA CYS A 197 -14.65 -6.91 11.72
C CYS A 197 -13.78 -7.89 12.51
N HIS A 198 -12.48 -8.00 12.18
CA HIS A 198 -11.54 -8.86 12.90
C HIS A 198 -11.38 -8.44 14.36
N VAL A 199 -11.12 -7.15 14.60
CA VAL A 199 -11.01 -6.59 15.95
C VAL A 199 -12.31 -6.77 16.72
N THR A 200 -13.45 -6.47 16.11
CA THR A 200 -14.77 -6.60 16.75
C THR A 200 -15.05 -8.04 17.16
N ARG A 201 -14.76 -9.01 16.29
CA ARG A 201 -14.90 -10.44 16.59
C ARG A 201 -14.03 -10.84 17.79
N ALA A 202 -12.76 -10.43 17.80
CA ALA A 202 -11.82 -10.76 18.87
C ALA A 202 -12.26 -10.17 20.22
N GLU A 203 -12.64 -8.89 20.23
CA GLU A 203 -13.08 -8.20 21.44
C GLU A 203 -14.42 -8.72 21.96
N LEU A 204 -15.42 -8.93 21.09
CA LEU A 204 -16.69 -9.54 21.51
C LEU A 204 -16.49 -10.94 22.08
N ALA A 205 -15.62 -11.76 21.49
CA ALA A 205 -15.31 -13.09 22.01
C ALA A 205 -14.66 -13.06 23.41
N LYS A 206 -13.88 -12.02 23.74
CA LYS A 206 -13.35 -11.81 25.10
C LYS A 206 -14.48 -11.42 26.06
N ILE A 207 -15.21 -10.36 25.74
CA ILE A 207 -16.24 -9.80 26.63
C ILE A 207 -17.36 -10.83 26.91
N MET A 208 -17.77 -11.60 25.89
CA MET A 208 -18.77 -12.66 26.05
C MET A 208 -18.29 -13.82 26.93
N ARG A 209 -17.00 -14.16 26.90
CA ARG A 209 -16.42 -15.17 27.80
C ARG A 209 -16.46 -14.69 29.25
N THR A 210 -16.08 -13.43 29.49
CA THR A 210 -16.07 -12.82 30.83
C THR A 210 -17.48 -12.73 31.41
N ARG A 211 -18.46 -12.29 30.61
CA ARG A 211 -19.85 -12.05 31.03
C ARG A 211 -20.82 -13.16 30.62
N ALA A 212 -20.32 -14.40 30.51
CA ALA A 212 -21.10 -15.53 30.00
C ALA A 212 -22.43 -15.76 30.73
N LYS A 213 -22.48 -15.48 32.03
CA LYS A 213 -23.69 -15.62 32.88
C LYS A 213 -24.77 -14.59 32.59
N GLU A 214 -24.42 -13.48 31.94
CA GLU A 214 -25.34 -12.38 31.61
C GLU A 214 -25.92 -12.53 30.19
N ILE A 215 -25.57 -13.62 29.50
CA ILE A 215 -26.00 -13.88 28.13
C ILE A 215 -27.36 -14.58 28.14
N GLU A 216 -28.39 -13.84 27.74
CA GLU A 216 -29.73 -14.36 27.52
C GLU A 216 -30.02 -14.61 26.03
N VAL A 217 -30.93 -15.54 25.74
CA VAL A 217 -31.34 -15.87 24.35
C VAL A 217 -31.83 -14.62 23.60
N LYS A 218 -32.62 -13.75 24.26
CA LYS A 218 -33.13 -12.52 23.65
C LYS A 218 -32.00 -11.57 23.25
N LEU A 219 -30.98 -11.44 24.10
CA LEU A 219 -29.80 -10.61 23.82
C LEU A 219 -29.00 -11.15 22.63
N LEU A 220 -28.81 -12.47 22.55
CA LEU A 220 -28.13 -13.10 21.41
C LEU A 220 -28.90 -12.93 20.11
N LEU A 221 -30.22 -13.17 20.12
CA LEU A 221 -31.06 -12.98 18.92
C LEU A 221 -31.03 -11.53 18.44
N PHE A 222 -31.10 -10.57 19.36
CA PHE A 222 -30.91 -9.15 19.05
C PHE A 222 -29.56 -8.91 18.39
N ALA A 223 -28.46 -9.37 19.01
CA ALA A 223 -27.12 -9.13 18.51
C ALA A 223 -26.90 -9.75 17.12
N ILE A 224 -27.28 -11.02 16.93
CA ILE A 224 -27.19 -11.74 15.66
C ILE A 224 -27.96 -11.00 14.57
N GLN A 225 -29.21 -10.60 14.83
CA GLN A 225 -30.02 -9.89 13.85
C GLN A 225 -29.37 -8.58 13.41
N ARG A 226 -28.75 -7.83 14.34
CA ARG A 226 -28.03 -6.60 14.02
C ARG A 226 -26.74 -6.87 13.24
N THR A 227 -25.99 -7.89 13.63
CA THR A 227 -24.77 -8.32 12.94
C THR A 227 -25.07 -8.75 11.50
N THR A 228 -26.08 -9.60 11.28
CA THR A 228 -26.47 -10.06 9.93
C THR A 228 -26.89 -8.89 9.04
N ASN A 229 -27.62 -7.91 9.57
CA ASN A 229 -27.97 -6.70 8.82
C ASN A 229 -26.75 -5.86 8.45
N PHE A 230 -25.76 -5.77 9.35
CA PHE A 230 -24.51 -5.08 9.10
C PHE A 230 -23.64 -5.81 8.05
N GLU A 231 -23.51 -7.13 8.16
CA GLU A 231 -22.81 -7.97 7.17
C GLU A 231 -23.46 -7.83 5.79
N GLY A 232 -24.79 -7.85 5.71
CA GLY A 232 -25.51 -7.60 4.47
C GLY A 232 -25.28 -6.21 3.88
N PHE A 233 -25.03 -5.19 4.72
CA PHE A 233 -24.61 -3.87 4.26
C PHE A 233 -23.19 -3.89 3.68
N LEU A 234 -22.23 -4.54 4.36
CA LEU A 234 -20.85 -4.66 3.88
C LEU A 234 -20.76 -5.43 2.56
N ALA A 235 -21.48 -6.56 2.46
CA ALA A 235 -21.50 -7.40 1.27
C ALA A 235 -22.07 -6.68 0.03
N LYS A 236 -23.00 -5.73 0.23
CA LYS A 236 -23.52 -4.89 -0.86
C LYS A 236 -22.57 -3.75 -1.24
N ARG A 237 -21.78 -3.24 -0.28
CA ARG A 237 -20.89 -2.09 -0.48
C ARG A 237 -19.56 -2.49 -1.10
N PHE A 238 -19.05 -3.67 -0.77
CA PHE A 238 -17.67 -4.06 -1.05
C PHE A 238 -17.59 -5.30 -1.93
N SER A 239 -16.48 -5.40 -2.66
CA SER A 239 -16.28 -6.47 -3.66
C SER A 239 -15.74 -7.76 -3.04
N GLY A 240 -15.07 -7.67 -1.89
CA GLY A 240 -14.43 -8.80 -1.22
C GLY A 240 -13.01 -9.09 -1.72
N CYS A 241 -12.43 -8.26 -2.59
CA CYS A 241 -11.07 -8.45 -3.11
C CYS A 241 -10.01 -8.46 -2.00
N THR A 242 -10.27 -7.78 -0.88
CA THR A 242 -9.34 -7.71 0.26
C THR A 242 -9.36 -8.96 1.14
N LEU A 243 -10.35 -9.85 0.96
CA LEU A 243 -10.46 -11.11 1.69
C LEU A 243 -9.63 -12.24 1.06
N THR A 244 -9.44 -12.19 -0.27
CA THR A 244 -8.65 -13.18 -1.03
C THR A 244 -7.18 -12.83 -1.11
N ASP A 245 -6.86 -11.53 -0.97
CA ASP A 245 -5.50 -11.06 -0.75
C ASP A 245 -5.03 -11.62 0.60
N GLY A 246 -4.20 -12.66 0.61
CA GLY A 246 -3.60 -13.28 1.81
C GLY A 246 -2.71 -12.34 2.66
N THR A 247 -2.85 -11.02 2.50
CA THR A 247 -2.28 -9.96 3.34
C THR A 247 -3.11 -9.66 4.59
N LEU A 248 -4.20 -10.40 4.83
CA LEU A 248 -4.85 -10.39 6.13
C LEU A 248 -3.93 -11.02 7.16
N TRP A 249 -3.40 -10.14 8.03
CA TRP A 249 -2.55 -10.44 9.16
C TRP A 249 -3.25 -11.42 10.10
N LEU A 250 -3.10 -12.72 9.81
CA LEU A 250 -3.14 -13.73 10.84
C LEU A 250 -1.92 -13.49 11.72
N THR A 251 -2.06 -12.66 12.75
CA THR A 251 -1.30 -12.88 13.97
C THR A 251 -2.01 -13.99 14.74
N PRO A 252 -1.47 -15.21 14.82
CA PRO A 252 -1.86 -16.12 15.87
C PRO A 252 -1.22 -15.61 17.15
N VAL A 253 -2.01 -15.13 18.10
CA VAL A 253 -1.98 -15.46 19.56
C VAL A 253 -3.29 -14.97 20.16
#